data_AF-G0NDE9-F1
#
_entry.id   AF-G0NDE9-F1
#
_cell.length_a   1.000
_cell.length_b   1.000
_cell.length_c   1.000
_cell.angle_alpha   90.00
_cell.angle_beta   90.00
_cell.angle_gamma   90.00
#
_symmetry.space_group_name_H-M   'P 1'
#
loop_
_entity.id
_entity.type
_entity.pdbx_description
1 polymer ?
#
loop_
_entity_poly.entity_id
_entity_poly.type
_entity_poly.pdbx_seq_one_letter_code
_entity_poly.pdbx_strand_id
1 'polypeptide(L)'
;MTGSESDQWFGKMDGIIVKKVTMTAGNTFFMPGGWIHAVYTHEDSVAGSWNFFHAGCISRQLRVFRAEVNVEANSDYRVPEFIPIHFAYLTQKLLKVVEDSNKKRSNMTRQPHLKSTWEKFRKKASRRTMTLFVFIV
;
A
#
# COMPACT_ATOMS: atom_id res chain seq x y z
N MET A 1 -17.70 33.54 16.56
CA MET A 1 -17.00 33.28 15.30
C MET A 1 -16.23 31.98 15.46
N THR A 2 -16.82 30.87 15.04
CA THR A 2 -16.25 29.52 15.13
C THR A 2 -15.23 29.36 14.01
N GLY A 3 -13.94 29.22 14.35
CA GLY A 3 -12.91 28.92 13.36
C GLY A 3 -13.24 27.62 12.64
N SER A 4 -13.20 27.64 11.31
CA SER A 4 -13.39 26.44 10.49
C SER A 4 -12.31 25.41 10.83
N GLU A 5 -12.65 24.13 10.84
CA GLU A 5 -11.72 23.00 11.04
C GLU A 5 -10.57 22.93 10.00
N SER A 6 -10.45 23.92 9.11
CA SER A 6 -9.60 23.93 7.93
C SER A 6 -8.13 24.31 8.16
N ASP A 7 -7.77 24.88 9.32
CA ASP A 7 -6.40 25.41 9.55
C ASP A 7 -5.50 24.49 10.39
N GLN A 8 -6.03 23.35 10.88
CA GLN A 8 -5.25 22.44 11.71
C GLN A 8 -4.54 21.38 10.86
N TRP A 9 -3.20 21.34 10.94
CA TRP A 9 -2.41 20.28 10.32
C TRP A 9 -2.74 18.92 10.94
N PHE A 10 -3.13 17.95 10.10
CA PHE A 10 -3.48 16.58 10.51
C PHE A 10 -2.45 15.94 11.45
N GLY A 11 -1.16 16.21 11.24
CA GLY A 11 -0.09 15.67 12.07
C GLY A 11 -0.02 16.18 13.51
N LYS A 12 -0.81 17.22 13.86
CA LYS A 12 -0.94 17.78 15.22
C LYS A 12 -2.17 17.24 15.96
N MET A 13 -3.02 16.43 15.33
CA MET A 13 -4.21 15.88 15.98
C MET A 13 -3.83 14.82 17.03
N ASP A 14 -4.63 14.73 18.10
CA ASP A 14 -4.40 13.78 19.18
C ASP A 14 -4.42 12.33 18.68
N GLY A 15 -3.44 11.54 19.14
CA GLY A 15 -3.28 10.14 18.74
C GLY A 15 -2.57 9.93 17.39
N ILE A 16 -2.25 10.99 16.64
CA ILE A 16 -1.47 10.89 15.40
C ILE A 16 0.03 10.94 15.71
N ILE A 17 0.76 9.93 15.22
CA ILE A 17 2.22 9.87 15.32
C ILE A 17 2.81 10.13 13.93
N VAL A 18 3.52 11.24 13.78
CA VAL A 18 4.21 11.60 12.54
C VAL A 18 5.69 11.23 12.61
N LYS A 19 6.23 10.76 11.47
CA LYS A 19 7.67 10.55 11.27
C LYS A 19 8.11 11.30 10.02
N LYS A 20 9.24 12.01 10.11
CA LYS A 20 9.87 12.71 8.98
C LYS A 20 10.89 11.79 8.31
N VAL A 21 10.86 11.76 6.98
CA VAL A 21 11.87 11.11 6.14
C VAL A 21 12.37 12.14 5.15
N THR A 22 13.69 12.35 5.10
CA THR A 22 14.32 13.27 4.14
C THR A 22 14.87 12.46 2.97
N MET A 23 14.60 12.91 1.75
CA MET A 23 15.11 12.29 0.51
C MET A 23 16.00 13.27 -0.24
N THR A 24 17.05 12.75 -0.85
CA THR A 24 17.98 13.47 -1.73
C THR A 24 18.00 12.84 -3.11
N ALA A 25 18.57 13.53 -4.10
CA ALA A 25 18.72 13.00 -5.45
C ALA A 25 19.33 11.60 -5.48
N GLY A 26 18.77 10.70 -6.31
CA GLY A 26 19.18 9.30 -6.40
C GLY A 26 18.58 8.40 -5.32
N ASN A 27 17.93 8.94 -4.29
CA ASN A 27 17.25 8.11 -3.30
C ASN A 27 16.02 7.45 -3.91
N THR A 28 15.80 6.21 -3.47
CA THR A 28 14.61 5.43 -3.77
C THR A 28 13.86 5.13 -2.48
N PHE A 29 12.58 5.47 -2.43
CA PHE A 29 11.73 5.21 -1.27
C PHE A 29 10.56 4.32 -1.61
N PHE A 30 10.35 3.33 -0.75
CA PHE A 30 9.29 2.35 -0.87
C PHE A 30 8.26 2.56 0.23
N MET A 31 7.10 3.09 -0.13
CA MET A 31 6.03 3.34 0.82
C MET A 31 5.05 2.18 0.93
N PRO A 32 4.77 1.69 2.15
CA PRO A 32 3.79 0.64 2.36
C PRO A 32 2.36 1.13 2.04
N GLY A 33 1.56 0.33 1.35
CA GLY A 33 0.17 0.65 1.08
C GLY A 33 -0.62 0.94 2.37
N GLY A 34 -1.39 2.02 2.37
CA GLY A 34 -2.19 2.50 3.51
C GLY A 34 -1.46 3.43 4.48
N TRP A 35 -0.29 3.95 4.11
CA TRP A 35 0.39 5.01 4.85
C TRP A 35 -0.13 6.38 4.44
N ILE A 36 -0.65 7.12 5.41
CA ILE A 36 -0.99 8.52 5.25
C ILE A 36 0.32 9.30 5.26
N HIS A 37 0.56 10.09 4.22
CA HIS A 37 1.79 10.85 4.04
C HIS A 37 1.50 12.22 3.43
N ALA A 38 2.36 13.17 3.74
CA ALA A 38 2.42 14.48 3.11
C ALA A 38 3.83 14.70 2.59
N VAL A 39 3.95 15.38 1.45
CA VAL A 39 5.24 15.65 0.80
C VAL A 39 5.50 17.15 0.86
N TYR A 40 6.69 17.52 1.32
CA TYR A 40 7.17 18.91 1.27
C TYR A 40 8.39 18.97 0.37
N THR A 41 8.28 19.74 -0.71
CA THR A 41 9.32 19.94 -1.71
C THR A 41 9.89 21.34 -1.52
N HIS A 42 11.08 21.41 -0.91
CA HIS A 42 11.74 22.67 -0.55
C HIS A 42 12.65 23.24 -1.65
N GLU A 43 12.97 22.45 -2.67
CA GLU A 43 13.83 22.78 -3.80
C GLU A 43 13.23 22.18 -5.09
N ASP A 44 13.52 22.77 -6.25
CA ASP A 44 13.04 22.25 -7.53
C ASP A 44 13.50 20.80 -7.72
N SER A 45 12.54 19.91 -7.97
CA SER A 45 12.76 18.46 -7.96
C SER A 45 11.93 17.77 -9.03
N VAL A 46 12.49 16.75 -9.68
CA VAL A 46 11.73 15.78 -10.48
C VAL A 46 11.64 14.45 -9.70
N ALA A 47 10.47 13.84 -9.69
CA ALA A 47 10.29 12.54 -9.06
C ALA A 47 9.35 11.68 -9.90
N GLY A 48 9.77 10.45 -10.17
CA GLY A 48 8.91 9.39 -10.71
C GLY A 48 8.26 8.63 -9.57
N SER A 49 6.95 8.36 -9.66
CA SER A 49 6.24 7.52 -8.69
C SER A 49 5.50 6.39 -9.38
N TRP A 50 5.46 5.21 -8.75
CA TRP A 50 4.67 4.08 -9.23
C TRP A 50 3.99 3.31 -8.10
N ASN A 51 2.72 2.96 -8.31
CA ASN A 51 1.89 2.19 -7.38
C ASN A 51 1.71 0.75 -7.88
N PHE A 52 1.72 -0.23 -6.98
CA PHE A 52 1.37 -1.62 -7.33
C PHE A 52 0.62 -2.36 -6.22
N PHE A 53 -0.14 -3.38 -6.62
CA PHE A 53 -0.77 -4.32 -5.70
C PHE A 53 0.11 -5.53 -5.41
N HIS A 54 -0.01 -6.07 -4.19
CA HIS A 54 0.74 -7.25 -3.76
C HIS A 54 -0.09 -8.14 -2.84
N ALA A 55 -0.08 -9.44 -3.11
CA ALA A 55 -0.90 -10.45 -2.44
C ALA A 55 -0.68 -10.52 -0.92
N GLY A 56 0.54 -10.23 -0.45
CA GLY A 56 0.88 -10.23 0.99
C GLY A 56 0.19 -9.14 1.83
N CYS A 57 -0.59 -8.26 1.21
CA CYS A 57 -1.25 -7.12 1.87
C CYS A 57 -2.71 -6.93 1.47
N ILE A 58 -3.37 -7.94 0.89
CA ILE A 58 -4.76 -7.84 0.41
C ILE A 58 -5.69 -7.30 1.50
N SER A 59 -5.58 -7.80 2.74
CA SER A 59 -6.41 -7.31 3.85
C SER A 59 -6.27 -5.81 4.09
N ARG A 60 -5.07 -5.23 3.90
CA ARG A 60 -4.86 -3.79 4.05
C ARG A 60 -5.33 -3.01 2.83
N GLN A 61 -5.13 -3.53 1.63
CA GLN A 61 -5.66 -2.94 0.40
C GLN A 61 -7.19 -2.78 0.50
N LEU A 62 -7.89 -3.83 0.94
CA LEU A 62 -9.35 -3.79 1.15
C LEU A 62 -9.77 -2.78 2.23
N ARG A 63 -8.99 -2.62 3.30
CA ARG A 63 -9.27 -1.61 4.34
C ARG A 63 -9.12 -0.19 3.81
N VAL A 64 -8.09 0.07 3.00
CA VAL A 64 -7.88 1.39 2.38
C VAL A 64 -9.01 1.68 1.40
N PHE A 65 -9.36 0.72 0.53
CA PHE A 65 -10.48 0.87 -0.39
C PHE A 65 -11.81 1.20 0.33
N ARG A 66 -12.11 0.51 1.45
CA ARG A 66 -13.28 0.84 2.28
C ARG A 66 -13.19 2.23 2.88
N ALA A 67 -12.02 2.64 3.36
CA ALA A 67 -11.84 3.99 3.90
C ALA A 67 -12.04 5.06 2.83
N GLU A 68 -11.52 4.88 1.62
CA GLU A 68 -11.72 5.77 0.47
C GLU A 68 -13.20 5.91 0.10
N VAL A 69 -13.96 4.81 0.14
CA VAL A 69 -15.42 4.83 -0.07
C VAL A 69 -16.11 5.60 1.05
N ASN A 70 -15.74 5.36 2.32
CA ASN A 70 -16.38 5.98 3.48
C ASN A 70 -16.14 7.49 3.58
N VAL A 71 -14.98 7.97 3.14
CA VAL A 71 -14.67 9.41 3.10
C VAL A 71 -15.10 10.05 1.78
N GLU A 72 -15.81 9.31 0.94
CA GLU A 72 -16.29 9.77 -0.38
C GLU A 72 -15.17 10.37 -1.24
N ALA A 73 -14.00 9.71 -1.22
CA ALA A 73 -12.86 10.15 -2.01
C ALA A 73 -13.24 10.23 -3.49
N ASN A 74 -12.89 11.36 -4.13
CA ASN A 74 -13.17 11.58 -5.55
C ASN A 74 -12.59 10.41 -6.37
N SER A 75 -13.43 9.88 -7.28
CA SER A 75 -13.11 8.75 -8.16
C SER A 75 -11.84 8.96 -8.99
N ASP A 76 -11.52 10.21 -9.36
CA ASP A 76 -10.34 10.54 -10.16
C ASP A 76 -9.03 10.22 -9.44
N TYR A 77 -9.06 10.19 -8.11
CA TYR A 77 -7.90 9.85 -7.26
C TYR A 77 -7.93 8.40 -6.76
N ARG A 78 -8.99 7.64 -7.06
CA ARG A 78 -9.08 6.21 -6.72
C ARG A 78 -8.56 5.36 -7.86
N VAL A 79 -8.09 4.15 -7.53
CA VAL A 79 -7.67 3.19 -8.56
C VAL A 79 -8.90 2.62 -9.27
N PRO A 80 -9.15 2.91 -10.56
CA PRO A 80 -10.41 2.54 -11.23
C PRO A 80 -10.62 1.02 -11.26
N GLU A 81 -9.54 0.28 -11.53
CA GLU A 81 -9.56 -1.17 -11.70
C GLU A 81 -9.35 -1.95 -10.39
N PHE A 82 -9.57 -1.32 -9.22
CA PHE A 82 -9.34 -1.98 -7.93
C PHE A 82 -10.14 -3.28 -7.80
N ILE A 83 -11.46 -3.24 -7.99
CA ILE A 83 -12.32 -4.41 -7.87
C ILE A 83 -12.01 -5.45 -8.97
N PRO A 84 -11.96 -5.08 -10.28
CA PRO A 84 -11.63 -6.02 -11.34
C PRO A 84 -10.30 -6.76 -11.13
N ILE A 85 -9.23 -6.06 -10.74
CA ILE A 85 -7.91 -6.68 -10.52
C ILE A 85 -7.95 -7.69 -9.37
N HIS A 86 -8.60 -7.36 -8.25
CA HIS A 86 -8.70 -8.27 -7.11
C HIS A 86 -9.58 -9.48 -7.43
N PHE A 87 -10.66 -9.29 -8.20
CA PHE A 87 -11.52 -10.38 -8.66
C PHE A 87 -10.80 -11.30 -9.66
N ALA A 88 -10.05 -10.73 -10.60
CA ALA A 88 -9.21 -11.49 -11.52
C ALA A 88 -8.15 -12.29 -10.76
N TYR A 89 -7.49 -11.71 -9.75
CA TYR A 89 -6.53 -12.43 -8.91
C TYR A 89 -7.18 -13.58 -8.13
N LEU A 90 -8.37 -13.35 -7.56
CA LEU A 90 -9.14 -14.37 -6.85
C LEU A 90 -9.47 -15.55 -7.77
N THR A 91 -10.08 -15.28 -8.93
CA THR A 91 -10.57 -16.32 -9.85
C THR A 91 -9.44 -17.03 -10.59
N GLN A 92 -8.43 -16.29 -11.08
CA GLN A 92 -7.39 -16.85 -11.93
C GLN A 92 -6.23 -17.47 -11.16
N LYS A 93 -6.04 -17.12 -9.88
CA LYS A 93 -4.94 -17.63 -9.05
C LYS A 93 -5.44 -18.35 -7.80
N LEU A 94 -6.14 -17.66 -6.89
CA LEU A 94 -6.46 -18.25 -5.59
C LEU A 94 -7.43 -19.42 -5.70
N LEU A 95 -8.50 -19.28 -6.50
CA LEU A 95 -9.50 -20.34 -6.69
C LEU A 95 -8.87 -21.61 -7.26
N LYS A 96 -8.04 -21.48 -8.30
CA LYS A 96 -7.33 -22.63 -8.91
C LYS A 96 -6.47 -23.38 -7.90
N VAL A 97 -5.75 -22.65 -7.03
CA VAL A 97 -4.91 -23.26 -6.00
C VAL A 97 -5.75 -24.05 -4.98
N VAL A 98 -6.92 -23.52 -4.61
CA VAL A 98 -7.85 -24.20 -3.70
C VAL A 98 -8.41 -25.46 -4.36
N GLU A 99 -8.88 -25.35 -5.61
CA GLU A 99 -9.42 -26.49 -6.37
C GLU A 99 -8.41 -27.62 -6.53
N ASP A 100 -7.16 -27.29 -6.89
CA ASP A 100 -6.10 -28.28 -7.03
C ASP A 100 -5.78 -28.97 -5.70
N SER A 101 -5.80 -28.23 -4.60
CA SER A 101 -5.57 -28.78 -3.26
C SER A 101 -6.70 -29.70 -2.82
N ASN A 102 -7.95 -29.32 -3.11
CA ASN A 102 -9.14 -30.12 -2.85
C ASN A 102 -9.12 -31.43 -3.66
N LYS A 103 -8.79 -31.37 -4.95
CA LYS A 103 -8.65 -32.56 -5.82
C LYS A 103 -7.57 -33.52 -5.30
N LYS A 104 -6.44 -32.99 -4.84
CA LYS A 104 -5.33 -33.78 -4.28
C LYS A 104 -5.58 -34.26 -2.84
N ARG A 105 -6.69 -33.84 -2.21
CA ARG A 105 -6.97 -34.03 -0.77
C ARG A 105 -5.78 -33.61 0.11
N SER A 106 -5.05 -32.59 -0.33
CA SER A 106 -3.86 -32.09 0.36
C SER A 106 -4.21 -30.85 1.15
N ASN A 107 -3.77 -30.79 2.41
CA ASN A 107 -3.91 -29.57 3.21
C ASN A 107 -3.14 -28.42 2.54
N MET A 108 -3.81 -27.28 2.38
CA MET A 108 -3.16 -26.05 1.92
C MET A 108 -2.17 -25.59 2.99
N THR A 109 -0.89 -25.80 2.72
CA THR A 109 0.18 -25.29 3.59
C THR A 109 0.64 -23.95 3.09
N ARG A 110 0.91 -23.03 4.02
CA ARG A 110 1.55 -21.76 3.68
C ARG A 110 2.96 -22.07 3.18
N GLN A 111 3.24 -21.79 1.91
CA GLN A 111 4.51 -22.18 1.28
C GLN A 111 5.72 -21.71 2.12
N PRO A 112 6.56 -22.63 2.63
CA PRO A 112 7.64 -22.29 3.57
C PRO A 112 8.71 -21.38 2.98
N HIS A 113 9.01 -21.53 1.69
CA HIS A 113 10.00 -20.69 1.01
C HIS A 113 9.49 -19.26 0.82
N LEU A 114 8.20 -19.07 0.51
CA LEU A 114 7.58 -17.75 0.54
C LEU A 114 7.60 -17.20 1.95
N LYS A 115 7.37 -18.00 3.00
CA LYS A 115 7.47 -17.54 4.39
C LYS A 115 8.90 -17.12 4.75
N SER A 116 9.93 -17.90 4.44
CA SER A 116 11.34 -17.60 4.71
C SER A 116 11.86 -16.41 3.89
N THR A 117 11.58 -16.38 2.58
CA THR A 117 11.93 -15.26 1.71
C THR A 117 11.15 -14.00 2.07
N TRP A 118 9.87 -14.13 2.44
CA TRP A 118 9.05 -13.03 2.94
C TRP A 118 9.43 -12.62 4.35
N GLU A 119 9.94 -13.50 5.21
CA GLU A 119 10.44 -13.16 6.53
C GLU A 119 11.79 -12.46 6.41
N LYS A 120 12.69 -12.93 5.53
CA LYS A 120 13.94 -12.24 5.17
C LYS A 120 13.64 -10.88 4.55
N PHE A 121 12.73 -10.80 3.58
CA PHE A 121 12.25 -9.54 3.01
C PHE A 121 11.54 -8.70 4.07
N ARG A 122 10.70 -9.22 4.95
CA ARG A 122 10.01 -8.45 6.01
C ARG A 122 10.97 -7.96 7.09
N LYS A 123 12.04 -8.71 7.36
CA LYS A 123 13.11 -8.39 8.31
C LYS A 123 14.09 -7.37 7.71
N LYS A 124 14.27 -7.37 6.38
CA LYS A 124 15.12 -6.41 5.62
C LYS A 124 14.37 -5.19 5.06
N ALA A 125 13.11 -5.38 4.72
CA ALA A 125 12.13 -4.46 4.14
C ALA A 125 10.88 -4.46 5.03
N SER A 126 11.08 -4.12 6.30
CA SER A 126 9.98 -3.80 7.19
C SER A 126 9.03 -2.85 6.44
N ARG A 127 7.83 -3.37 6.10
CA ARG A 127 6.65 -2.70 5.51
C ARG A 127 6.67 -2.66 3.93
N ARG A 128 6.25 -3.70 3.18
CA ARG A 128 4.91 -4.17 2.70
C ARG A 128 4.12 -3.30 1.68
N THR A 129 4.03 -3.77 0.41
CA THR A 129 3.36 -3.19 -0.81
C THR A 129 3.78 -1.78 -1.12
N MET A 130 4.51 -1.58 -2.21
CA MET A 130 5.37 -0.42 -2.32
C MET A 130 4.81 0.57 -3.33
N THR A 131 4.64 1.82 -2.93
CA THR A 131 4.76 2.92 -3.87
C THR A 131 6.24 3.23 -4.00
N LEU A 132 6.77 3.10 -5.20
CA LEU A 132 8.15 3.43 -5.50
C LEU A 132 8.22 4.91 -5.87
N PHE A 133 8.93 5.71 -5.08
CA PHE A 133 9.35 7.05 -5.49
C PHE A 133 10.83 7.02 -5.86
N VAL A 134 11.15 7.44 -7.08
CA VAL A 134 12.51 7.66 -7.58
C VAL A 134 12.70 9.17 -7.76
N PHE A 135 13.64 9.76 -7.05
CA PHE A 135 13.98 11.18 -7.17
C PHE A 135 15.13 11.37 -8.16
N ILE A 136 14.90 12.18 -9.17
CA ILE A 136 15.85 12.52 -10.24
C ILE A 136 15.86 14.05 -10.32
N VAL A 137 17.02 14.70 -10.31
CA VAL A 137 17.06 16.15 -10.59
C VAL A 137 16.84 16.37 -12.07
#